data_AF-A0A5B0X0L6-F1
#
_entry.id   AF-A0A5B0X0L6-F1
#
_cell.length_a   1.000
_cell.length_b   1.000
_cell.length_c   1.000
_cell.angle_alpha   90.00
_cell.angle_beta   90.00
_cell.angle_gamma   90.00
#
_symmetry.space_group_name_H-M   'P 1'
#
loop_
_entity.id
_entity.type
_entity.pdbx_description
1 polymer ?
#
loop_
_entity_poly.entity_id
_entity_poly.type
_entity_poly.pdbx_seq_one_letter_code
_entity_poly.pdbx_strand_id
1 'polypeptide(L)'
;MMFLEFYLVKRGETMRFSVNGGAPSGYYRSILELETEWGQKRTIHEAGQVIPFDFGQVAEFTAPKSIESSIHPALTPYCLQPFGGYVATISSGRVWGESGAVLSPEGKLIFDLSQEYDAVQNRMLEAEEHPVFHRWNDPKLQYLEGTVAVLTFCGSHNYFHWLYDVLPRLAMLKTSGIPYTSIIMNPNPYGPFVEQTWAMLGISESSVIRTNPEAYFEANQLLVPSLMMNSHYPPWTTDTLRKLLLPHRESTLATPERIYISRNKATTRRLVNEEEVIR
;
A
#
# COMPACT_ATOMS: atom_id res chain seq x y z
N MET A 1 -37.81 2.53 0.99
CA MET A 1 -37.64 3.88 0.41
C MET A 1 -37.47 4.85 1.56
N MET A 2 -36.23 5.14 1.95
CA MET A 2 -35.90 6.13 2.97
C MET A 2 -34.53 6.69 2.58
N PHE A 3 -34.53 7.93 2.10
CA PHE A 3 -33.34 8.70 1.77
C PHE A 3 -32.63 9.09 3.08
N LEU A 4 -31.31 8.89 3.16
CA LEU A 4 -30.47 9.63 4.09
C LEU A 4 -29.48 10.45 3.26
N GLU A 5 -29.73 11.77 3.24
CA GLU A 5 -28.74 12.77 2.87
C GLU A 5 -27.60 12.78 3.89
N PHE A 6 -26.36 12.78 3.40
CA PHE A 6 -25.22 13.22 4.21
C PHE A 6 -24.55 14.42 3.53
N TYR A 7 -24.85 15.58 4.12
CA TYR A 7 -24.11 16.83 4.22
C TYR A 7 -22.85 17.04 3.37
N LEU A 8 -22.99 17.99 2.43
CA LEU A 8 -21.92 18.87 1.95
C LEU A 8 -21.60 19.96 2.99
N VAL A 9 -20.34 20.45 2.97
CA VAL A 9 -19.81 21.83 3.26
C VAL A 9 -18.38 21.68 3.87
N LYS A 10 -17.28 22.29 3.38
CA LYS A 10 -17.09 23.67 2.86
C LYS A 10 -15.82 23.87 2.00
N ARG A 11 -16.04 24.57 0.87
CA ARG A 11 -15.25 25.55 0.08
C ARG A 11 -13.77 25.80 0.44
N GLY A 12 -12.91 25.72 -0.58
CA GLY A 12 -11.60 26.36 -0.57
C GLY A 12 -10.70 26.12 -1.78
N GLU A 13 -10.93 25.11 -2.61
CA GLU A 13 -10.06 24.83 -3.77
C GLU A 13 -10.91 24.72 -5.05
N THR A 14 -10.60 25.57 -6.02
CA THR A 14 -11.12 25.47 -7.38
C THR A 14 -10.61 24.17 -8.01
N MET A 15 -11.36 23.08 -7.86
CA MET A 15 -11.11 21.87 -8.65
C MET A 15 -11.27 22.22 -10.13
N ARG A 16 -10.13 22.37 -10.81
CA ARG A 16 -10.09 22.48 -12.27
C ARG A 16 -10.34 21.10 -12.84
N PHE A 17 -11.44 20.96 -13.55
CA PHE A 17 -11.75 19.74 -14.28
C PHE A 17 -11.15 19.83 -15.68
N SER A 18 -10.11 19.05 -15.94
CA SER A 18 -9.52 18.93 -17.27
C SER A 18 -10.34 17.90 -18.07
N VAL A 19 -10.91 18.35 -19.19
CA VAL A 19 -11.46 17.45 -20.21
C VAL A 19 -10.25 16.95 -20.99
N ASN A 20 -9.64 15.84 -20.59
CA ASN A 20 -8.84 14.92 -21.43
C ASN A 20 -8.11 13.91 -20.54
N GLY A 21 -8.73 12.74 -20.35
CA GLY A 21 -8.01 11.52 -20.03
C GLY A 21 -8.54 10.44 -20.95
N GLY A 22 -7.81 10.17 -22.03
CA GLY A 22 -8.13 9.01 -22.86
C GLY A 22 -7.98 7.73 -22.04
N ALA A 23 -8.65 6.66 -22.47
CA ALA A 23 -8.48 5.35 -21.89
C ALA A 23 -6.98 4.96 -21.87
N PRO A 24 -6.45 4.49 -20.73
CA PRO A 24 -5.09 3.99 -20.62
C PRO A 24 -4.80 2.92 -21.68
N SER A 25 -3.70 3.11 -22.43
CA SER A 25 -3.25 2.16 -23.44
C SER A 25 -1.82 1.74 -23.15
N GLY A 26 -1.64 0.46 -22.80
CA GLY A 26 -0.34 -0.12 -22.48
C GLY A 26 0.14 0.15 -21.06
N TYR A 27 1.31 -0.40 -20.74
CA TYR A 27 1.89 -0.37 -19.41
C TYR A 27 3.42 -0.34 -19.47
N TYR A 28 4.02 0.11 -18.39
CA TYR A 28 5.39 -0.19 -18.00
C TYR A 28 5.36 -1.32 -16.97
N ARG A 29 6.24 -2.32 -17.11
CA ARG A 29 6.34 -3.42 -16.14
C ARG A 29 6.82 -2.92 -14.79
N SER A 30 7.67 -1.91 -14.79
CA SER A 30 8.19 -1.28 -13.58
C SER A 30 8.41 0.21 -13.73
N ILE A 31 8.51 0.92 -12.61
CA ILE A 31 8.91 2.33 -12.60
C ILE A 31 10.29 2.56 -13.23
N LEU A 32 11.19 1.57 -13.17
CA LEU A 32 12.53 1.66 -13.75
C LEU A 32 12.51 1.64 -15.27
N GLU A 33 11.53 0.96 -15.87
CA GLU A 33 11.31 1.00 -17.32
C GLU A 33 10.90 2.41 -17.76
N LEU A 34 10.01 3.04 -17.00
CA LEU A 34 9.61 4.44 -17.22
C LEU A 34 10.80 5.40 -17.02
N GLU A 35 11.58 5.24 -15.96
CA GLU A 35 12.79 6.03 -15.71
C GLU A 35 13.81 5.92 -16.86
N THR A 36 13.99 4.72 -17.40
CA THR A 36 14.87 4.48 -18.56
C THR A 36 14.38 5.25 -19.79
N GLU A 37 13.07 5.25 -20.05
CA GLU A 37 12.49 6.00 -21.16
C GLU A 37 12.68 7.53 -20.98
N TRP A 38 12.49 8.05 -19.77
CA TRP A 38 12.75 9.46 -19.45
C TRP A 38 14.22 9.84 -19.64
N GLY A 39 15.15 8.97 -19.23
CA GLY A 39 16.59 9.17 -19.40
C GLY A 39 17.00 9.27 -20.87
N GLN A 40 16.39 8.47 -21.75
CA GLN A 40 16.65 8.53 -23.19
C GLN A 40 16.11 9.81 -23.85
N LYS A 41 15.00 10.36 -23.34
CA LYS A 41 14.34 11.55 -23.89
C LYS A 41 14.95 12.89 -23.41
N ARG A 42 15.99 12.88 -22.56
CA ARG A 42 16.58 14.08 -21.91
C ARG A 42 15.57 14.94 -21.13
N THR A 43 14.44 14.36 -20.71
CA THR A 43 13.35 15.02 -19.94
C THR A 43 13.48 14.84 -18.42
N ILE A 44 14.68 14.46 -17.94
CA ILE A 44 14.95 13.94 -16.58
C ILE A 44 14.42 14.87 -15.47
N HIS A 45 14.54 16.19 -15.62
CA HIS A 45 14.12 17.13 -14.58
C HIS A 45 12.61 17.40 -14.55
N GLU A 46 11.89 17.10 -15.62
CA GLU A 46 10.45 17.32 -15.71
C GLU A 46 9.62 16.08 -15.38
N ALA A 47 10.17 14.87 -15.48
CA ALA A 47 9.37 13.64 -15.50
C ALA A 47 9.26 12.89 -14.15
N GLY A 48 10.27 12.97 -13.28
CA GLY A 48 10.31 12.22 -12.02
C GLY A 48 11.69 11.63 -11.71
N GLN A 49 11.82 10.91 -10.59
CA GLN A 49 13.06 10.30 -10.11
C GLN A 49 12.75 9.04 -9.30
N VAL A 50 13.56 7.98 -9.42
CA VAL A 50 13.49 6.81 -8.55
C VAL A 50 14.63 6.84 -7.53
N ILE A 51 14.29 6.98 -6.25
CA ILE A 51 15.27 7.03 -5.16
C ILE A 51 15.36 5.64 -4.53
N PRO A 52 16.49 4.93 -4.63
CA PRO A 52 16.66 3.62 -4.00
C PRO A 52 16.45 3.69 -2.49
N PHE A 53 15.85 2.64 -1.93
CA PHE A 53 15.60 2.50 -0.51
C PHE A 53 16.23 1.21 0.00
N ASP A 54 17.21 1.34 0.90
CA ASP A 54 17.86 0.20 1.51
C ASP A 54 17.06 -0.29 2.73
N PHE A 55 16.56 -1.53 2.66
CA PHE A 55 15.90 -2.20 3.78
C PHE A 55 16.91 -2.76 4.80
N GLY A 56 18.21 -2.63 4.54
CA GLY A 56 19.28 -2.92 5.45
C GLY A 56 19.66 -4.40 5.51
N GLN A 57 19.70 -4.93 6.72
CA GLN A 57 20.41 -6.19 7.01
C GLN A 57 19.66 -7.44 6.52
N VAL A 58 20.44 -8.51 6.36
CA VAL A 58 19.97 -9.87 6.08
C VAL A 58 18.87 -10.26 7.06
N ALA A 59 17.78 -10.81 6.53
CA ALA A 59 16.72 -11.41 7.33
C ALA A 59 17.13 -12.84 7.71
N GLU A 60 17.12 -13.15 9.00
CA GLU A 60 17.38 -14.49 9.52
C GLU A 60 16.07 -15.18 9.87
N PHE A 61 15.76 -16.29 9.18
CA PHE A 61 14.61 -17.12 9.47
C PHE A 61 15.07 -18.33 10.27
N THR A 62 14.75 -18.33 11.56
CA THR A 62 15.12 -19.42 12.48
C THR A 62 14.10 -20.56 12.44
N ALA A 63 14.54 -21.77 12.71
CA ALA A 63 13.65 -22.92 12.89
C ALA A 63 12.58 -22.65 13.97
N PRO A 64 11.34 -23.12 13.79
CA PRO A 64 10.31 -23.00 14.82
C PRO A 64 10.68 -23.85 16.04
N LYS A 65 10.25 -23.41 17.22
CA LYS A 65 10.22 -24.29 18.40
C LYS A 65 9.14 -25.35 18.14
N SER A 66 9.54 -26.62 18.10
CA SER A 66 8.65 -27.74 17.80
C SER A 66 8.70 -28.79 18.90
N ILE A 67 7.56 -29.47 19.12
CA ILE A 67 7.50 -30.70 19.93
C ILE A 67 7.95 -31.93 19.13
N GLU A 68 7.95 -31.81 17.80
CA GLU A 68 8.38 -32.86 16.88
C GLU A 68 9.91 -32.95 16.85
N SER A 69 10.44 -34.17 16.74
CA SER A 69 11.88 -34.42 16.66
C SER A 69 12.50 -33.99 15.32
N SER A 70 11.69 -33.83 14.28
CA SER A 70 12.12 -33.39 12.95
C SER A 70 11.41 -32.09 12.55
N ILE A 71 12.16 -31.19 11.93
CA ILE A 71 11.62 -29.95 11.37
C ILE A 71 11.12 -30.26 9.95
N HIS A 72 9.90 -29.85 9.65
CA HIS A 72 9.34 -29.97 8.31
C HIS A 72 10.22 -29.19 7.29
N PRO A 73 10.52 -29.72 6.09
CA PRO A 73 11.42 -29.06 5.14
C PRO A 73 11.08 -27.61 4.82
N ALA A 74 9.79 -27.27 4.75
CA ALA A 74 9.32 -25.89 4.53
C ALA A 74 9.58 -24.91 5.70
N LEU A 75 9.99 -25.41 6.86
CA LEU A 75 10.30 -24.64 8.07
C LEU A 75 11.79 -24.69 8.43
N THR A 76 12.61 -25.17 7.50
CA THR A 76 14.08 -25.18 7.63
C THR A 76 14.59 -23.74 7.71
N PRO A 77 15.55 -23.43 8.59
CA PRO A 77 16.11 -22.10 8.70
C PRO A 77 16.89 -21.70 7.44
N TYR A 78 16.87 -20.40 7.13
CA TYR A 78 17.64 -19.81 6.03
C TYR A 78 17.84 -18.31 6.28
N CYS A 79 18.72 -17.70 5.49
CA CYS A 79 18.93 -16.27 5.47
C CYS A 79 18.56 -15.72 4.10
N LEU A 80 18.00 -14.51 4.06
CA LEU A 80 17.66 -13.83 2.83
C LEU A 80 18.08 -12.38 2.90
N GLN A 81 18.87 -11.91 1.93
CA GLN A 81 19.09 -10.48 1.74
C GLN A 81 17.82 -9.88 1.12
N PRO A 82 17.18 -8.88 1.77
CA PRO A 82 16.04 -8.22 1.17
C PRO A 82 16.40 -7.58 -0.18
N PHE A 83 15.53 -7.76 -1.17
CA PHE A 83 15.59 -6.96 -2.39
C PHE A 83 15.28 -5.51 -2.00
N GLY A 84 16.16 -4.56 -2.35
CA GLY A 84 15.98 -3.15 -2.03
C GLY A 84 14.64 -2.59 -2.56
N GLY A 85 14.13 -1.56 -1.90
CA GLY A 85 12.94 -0.84 -2.32
C GLY A 85 13.30 0.45 -3.03
N TYR A 86 12.30 1.31 -3.23
CA TYR A 86 12.52 2.67 -3.72
C TYR A 86 11.38 3.61 -3.31
N VAL A 87 11.61 4.91 -3.46
CA VAL A 87 10.58 5.94 -3.45
C VAL A 87 10.64 6.67 -4.79
N ALA A 88 9.57 6.59 -5.57
CA ALA A 88 9.49 7.20 -6.88
C ALA A 88 8.76 8.55 -6.80
N THR A 89 9.23 9.52 -7.56
CA THR A 89 8.47 10.72 -7.92
C THR A 89 8.03 10.63 -9.36
N ILE A 90 6.77 10.99 -9.66
CA ILE A 90 6.21 10.98 -11.01
C ILE A 90 5.53 12.33 -11.22
N SER A 91 6.17 13.21 -11.99
CA SER A 91 5.59 14.52 -12.33
C SER A 91 4.39 14.33 -13.23
N SER A 92 3.29 15.06 -13.00
CA SER A 92 2.02 14.87 -13.73
C SER A 92 1.51 13.42 -13.72
N GLY A 93 1.91 12.64 -12.71
CA GLY A 93 1.46 11.26 -12.52
C GLY A 93 -0.02 11.22 -12.16
N ARG A 94 -0.66 10.09 -12.50
CA ARG A 94 -2.10 9.91 -12.28
C ARG A 94 -2.41 8.70 -11.42
N VAL A 95 -3.55 8.75 -10.73
CA VAL A 95 -4.09 7.62 -9.98
C VAL A 95 -5.52 7.34 -10.43
N TRP A 96 -5.85 6.09 -10.73
CA TRP A 96 -7.15 5.69 -11.24
C TRP A 96 -7.79 4.54 -10.44
N GLY A 97 -9.11 4.62 -10.31
CA GLY A 97 -9.98 3.53 -9.86
C GLY A 97 -9.92 3.26 -8.36
N GLU A 98 -10.75 2.30 -7.93
CA GLU A 98 -10.93 1.95 -6.52
C GLU A 98 -9.65 1.39 -5.88
N SER A 99 -8.89 0.60 -6.61
CA SER A 99 -7.61 0.05 -6.15
C SER A 99 -6.47 1.08 -6.15
N GLY A 100 -6.64 2.21 -6.85
CA GLY A 100 -5.67 3.29 -6.91
C GLY A 100 -4.44 2.95 -7.75
N ALA A 101 -4.68 2.54 -9.00
CA ALA A 101 -3.66 2.23 -9.97
C ALA A 101 -2.86 3.48 -10.36
N VAL A 102 -1.54 3.39 -10.35
CA VAL A 102 -0.62 4.48 -10.67
C VAL A 102 -0.32 4.46 -12.17
N LEU A 103 -0.53 5.60 -12.81
CA LEU A 103 -0.30 5.79 -14.24
C LEU A 103 0.77 6.86 -14.49
N SER A 104 1.52 6.69 -15.58
CA SER A 104 2.43 7.71 -16.11
C SER A 104 1.65 8.93 -16.62
N PRO A 105 2.33 10.06 -16.90
CA PRO A 105 1.70 11.26 -17.45
C PRO A 105 0.98 11.03 -18.79
N GLU A 106 1.49 10.08 -19.58
CA GLU A 106 0.91 9.66 -20.85
C GLU A 106 -0.29 8.72 -20.68
N GLY A 107 -0.63 8.34 -19.44
CA GLY A 107 -1.73 7.46 -19.11
C GLY A 107 -1.40 5.97 -19.23
N LYS A 108 -0.12 5.56 -19.25
CA LYS A 108 0.25 4.13 -19.20
C LYS A 108 0.26 3.64 -17.76
N LEU A 109 -0.17 2.41 -17.52
CA LEU A 109 -0.08 1.77 -16.21
C LEU A 109 1.38 1.58 -15.78
N ILE A 110 1.71 1.83 -14.51
CA ILE A 110 2.99 1.46 -13.91
C ILE A 110 2.74 0.26 -13.00
N PHE A 111 3.04 -0.94 -13.51
CA PHE A 111 2.49 -2.19 -12.96
C PHE A 111 3.07 -2.60 -11.60
N ASP A 112 4.36 -2.41 -11.36
CA ASP A 112 4.99 -2.71 -10.05
C ASP A 112 4.50 -1.81 -8.91
N LEU A 113 3.86 -0.68 -9.24
CA LEU A 113 3.18 0.21 -8.30
C LEU A 113 1.66 -0.03 -8.21
N SER A 114 1.12 -0.93 -9.04
CA SER A 114 -0.32 -1.11 -9.27
C SER A 114 -0.73 -2.58 -9.27
N GLN A 115 -0.18 -3.35 -8.32
CA GLN A 115 -0.48 -4.78 -8.19
C GLN A 115 -1.95 -5.02 -7.85
N GLU A 116 -2.54 -6.04 -8.44
CA GLU A 116 -3.94 -6.44 -8.26
C GLU A 116 -4.09 -7.93 -8.00
N TYR A 117 -5.12 -8.30 -7.24
CA TYR A 117 -5.34 -9.67 -6.78
C TYR A 117 -6.69 -10.22 -7.24
N ASP A 118 -6.68 -11.37 -7.90
CA ASP A 118 -7.88 -12.13 -8.21
C ASP A 118 -8.24 -13.04 -7.03
N ALA A 119 -9.28 -12.66 -6.28
CA ALA A 119 -9.79 -13.44 -5.16
C ALA A 119 -10.51 -14.74 -5.57
N VAL A 120 -10.98 -14.85 -6.82
CA VAL A 120 -11.65 -16.05 -7.34
C VAL A 120 -10.61 -17.10 -7.71
N GLN A 121 -9.57 -16.69 -8.43
CA GLN A 121 -8.48 -17.57 -8.84
C GLN A 121 -7.35 -17.69 -7.81
N ASN A 122 -7.40 -16.86 -6.76
CA ASN A 122 -6.43 -16.81 -5.66
C ASN A 122 -4.99 -16.59 -6.15
N ARG A 123 -4.80 -15.59 -7.02
CA ARG A 123 -3.49 -15.23 -7.61
C ARG A 123 -3.36 -13.73 -7.86
N MET A 124 -2.13 -13.28 -8.04
CA MET A 124 -1.85 -11.94 -8.58
C MET A 124 -2.22 -11.89 -10.07
N LEU A 125 -2.70 -10.73 -10.51
CA LEU A 125 -2.92 -10.44 -11.93
C LEU A 125 -1.60 -10.10 -12.62
N GLU A 126 -1.51 -10.41 -13.91
CA GLU A 126 -0.48 -9.88 -14.80
C GLU A 126 -0.85 -8.47 -15.30
N ALA A 127 0.13 -7.75 -15.87
CA ALA A 127 -0.07 -6.37 -16.28
C ALA A 127 -1.22 -6.19 -17.29
N GLU A 128 -1.31 -7.08 -18.29
CA GLU A 128 -2.36 -7.08 -19.32
C GLU A 128 -3.77 -7.29 -18.75
N GLU A 129 -3.87 -7.95 -17.60
CA GLU A 129 -5.13 -8.30 -16.95
C GLU A 129 -5.63 -7.18 -16.02
N HIS A 130 -4.88 -6.10 -15.86
CA HIS A 130 -5.20 -5.06 -14.89
C HIS A 130 -6.57 -4.40 -15.20
N PRO A 131 -7.44 -4.16 -14.18
CA PRO A 131 -8.78 -3.57 -14.33
C PRO A 131 -8.85 -2.29 -15.15
N VAL A 132 -7.79 -1.49 -15.13
CA VAL A 132 -7.69 -0.24 -15.91
C VAL A 132 -7.96 -0.42 -17.40
N PHE A 133 -7.63 -1.58 -17.98
CA PHE A 133 -7.77 -1.81 -19.43
C PHE A 133 -9.17 -2.24 -19.86
N HIS A 134 -10.02 -2.64 -18.92
CA HIS A 134 -11.34 -3.22 -19.24
C HIS A 134 -12.49 -2.71 -18.37
N ARG A 135 -12.21 -1.90 -17.34
CA ARG A 135 -13.21 -1.23 -16.49
C ARG A 135 -13.13 0.29 -16.56
N TRP A 136 -12.38 0.83 -17.53
CA TRP A 136 -12.35 2.27 -17.78
C TRP A 136 -13.76 2.79 -18.09
N ASN A 137 -14.23 3.74 -17.29
CA ASN A 137 -15.59 4.28 -17.28
C ASN A 137 -15.65 5.76 -17.67
N ASP A 138 -14.62 6.27 -18.38
CA ASP A 138 -14.46 7.69 -18.73
C ASP A 138 -14.62 8.64 -17.52
N PRO A 139 -13.88 8.38 -16.42
CA PRO A 139 -14.00 9.16 -15.20
C PRO A 139 -13.50 10.59 -15.43
N LYS A 140 -14.05 11.52 -14.63
CA LYS A 140 -13.67 12.92 -14.69
C LYS A 140 -12.32 13.14 -14.03
N LEU A 141 -11.34 13.66 -14.78
CA LEU A 141 -10.03 13.98 -14.24
C LEU A 141 -10.12 15.11 -13.20
N GLN A 142 -9.60 14.84 -12.02
CA GLN A 142 -9.49 15.75 -10.89
C GLN A 142 -8.03 16.12 -10.67
N TYR A 143 -7.73 17.41 -10.69
CA TYR A 143 -6.38 17.90 -10.48
C TYR A 143 -6.11 18.16 -8.99
N LEU A 144 -4.97 17.66 -8.50
CA LEU A 144 -4.46 17.83 -7.16
C LEU A 144 -3.18 18.69 -7.20
N GLU A 145 -3.15 19.77 -6.42
CA GLU A 145 -2.00 20.66 -6.39
C GLU A 145 -0.86 20.11 -5.49
N GLY A 146 0.38 20.26 -5.97
CA GLY A 146 1.59 19.90 -5.24
C GLY A 146 1.95 18.42 -5.27
N THR A 147 2.77 18.02 -4.31
CA THR A 147 3.24 16.63 -4.17
C THR A 147 2.25 15.82 -3.36
N VAL A 148 1.72 14.75 -3.96
CA VAL A 148 0.72 13.86 -3.35
C VAL A 148 1.31 12.47 -3.16
N ALA A 149 1.32 11.98 -1.92
CA ALA A 149 1.80 10.64 -1.63
C ALA A 149 0.75 9.59 -2.04
N VAL A 150 1.19 8.42 -2.51
CA VAL A 150 0.29 7.31 -2.87
C VAL A 150 0.64 6.09 -2.03
N LEU A 151 -0.32 5.67 -1.19
CA LEU A 151 -0.21 4.50 -0.32
C LEU A 151 -1.29 3.45 -0.60
N THR A 152 -1.86 3.48 -1.81
CA THR A 152 -2.83 2.49 -2.27
C THR A 152 -2.17 1.12 -2.44
N PHE A 153 -2.94 0.07 -2.16
CA PHE A 153 -2.56 -1.33 -2.29
C PHE A 153 -3.83 -2.21 -2.28
N CYS A 154 -3.92 -3.20 -3.18
CA CYS A 154 -5.09 -4.08 -3.30
C CYS A 154 -5.42 -4.85 -2.00
N GLY A 155 -4.42 -5.11 -1.16
CA GLY A 155 -4.57 -5.77 0.15
C GLY A 155 -4.78 -4.83 1.34
N SER A 156 -4.81 -3.50 1.17
CA SER A 156 -4.80 -2.50 2.26
C SER A 156 -5.91 -2.66 3.30
N HIS A 157 -7.03 -3.26 2.91
CA HIS A 157 -8.19 -3.52 3.74
C HIS A 157 -8.00 -4.70 4.71
N ASN A 158 -6.95 -5.52 4.52
CA ASN A 158 -6.58 -6.62 5.39
C ASN A 158 -5.62 -6.12 6.48
N TYR A 159 -5.86 -6.51 7.74
CA TYR A 159 -5.07 -6.04 8.88
C TYR A 159 -3.56 -6.35 8.77
N PHE A 160 -3.19 -7.52 8.28
CA PHE A 160 -1.78 -7.88 8.10
C PHE A 160 -1.12 -7.00 7.04
N HIS A 161 -1.76 -6.87 5.87
CA HIS A 161 -1.24 -6.06 4.76
C HIS A 161 -1.21 -4.57 5.10
N TRP A 162 -2.16 -4.07 5.89
CA TRP A 162 -2.07 -2.72 6.43
C TRP A 162 -0.79 -2.52 7.25
N LEU A 163 -0.52 -3.43 8.19
CA LEU A 163 0.68 -3.36 9.02
C LEU A 163 1.97 -3.58 8.23
N TYR A 164 2.04 -4.58 7.36
CA TYR A 164 3.31 -5.00 6.76
C TYR A 164 3.56 -4.47 5.35
N ASP A 165 2.54 -4.02 4.63
CA ASP A 165 2.68 -3.44 3.28
C ASP A 165 2.42 -1.94 3.22
N VAL A 166 1.51 -1.40 4.05
CA VAL A 166 1.10 0.01 3.94
C VAL A 166 1.83 0.92 4.94
N LEU A 167 1.79 0.61 6.24
CA LEU A 167 2.47 1.44 7.26
C LEU A 167 4.00 1.58 7.07
N PRO A 168 4.74 0.56 6.63
CA PRO A 168 6.17 0.73 6.40
C PRO A 168 6.43 1.65 5.20
N ARG A 169 5.57 1.64 4.17
CA ARG A 169 5.64 2.61 3.07
C ARG A 169 5.44 4.05 3.54
N LEU A 170 4.62 4.30 4.57
CA LEU A 170 4.59 5.62 5.22
C LEU A 170 5.97 5.99 5.81
N ALA A 171 6.68 5.05 6.43
CA ALA A 171 8.01 5.32 6.95
C ALA A 171 9.04 5.57 5.82
N MET A 172 8.90 4.91 4.66
CA MET A 172 9.70 5.20 3.47
C MET A 172 9.47 6.65 3.01
N LEU A 173 8.22 7.12 2.97
CA LEU A 173 7.88 8.52 2.68
C LEU A 173 8.53 9.49 3.66
N LYS A 174 8.49 9.19 4.96
CA LYS A 174 9.15 10.02 5.98
C LYS A 174 10.67 10.05 5.82
N THR A 175 11.26 8.91 5.44
CA THR A 175 12.72 8.76 5.28
C THR A 175 13.24 9.43 4.02
N SER A 176 12.44 9.52 2.95
CA SER A 176 12.85 10.22 1.72
C SER A 176 13.06 11.71 1.94
N GLY A 177 12.45 12.30 2.98
CA GLY A 177 12.53 13.73 3.27
C GLY A 177 11.78 14.62 2.27
N ILE A 178 11.04 14.03 1.33
CA ILE A 178 10.27 14.77 0.33
C ILE A 178 8.93 15.19 0.95
N PRO A 179 8.63 16.50 1.05
CA PRO A 179 7.36 16.96 1.59
C PRO A 179 6.21 16.61 0.64
N TYR A 180 5.05 16.28 1.20
CA TYR A 180 3.80 16.05 0.48
C TYR A 180 2.63 16.67 1.24
N THR A 181 1.59 17.08 0.53
CA THR A 181 0.44 17.82 1.08
C THR A 181 -0.73 16.91 1.43
N SER A 182 -0.85 15.78 0.74
CA SER A 182 -1.94 14.83 0.89
C SER A 182 -1.49 13.40 0.58
N ILE A 183 -2.31 12.43 0.99
CA ILE A 183 -2.08 11.00 0.81
C ILE A 183 -3.29 10.39 0.09
N ILE A 184 -3.10 9.76 -1.06
CA ILE A 184 -4.12 8.93 -1.71
C ILE A 184 -4.09 7.52 -1.10
N MET A 185 -5.26 7.00 -0.72
CA MET A 185 -5.41 5.71 -0.06
C MET A 185 -6.72 5.02 -0.42
N ASN A 186 -6.75 3.68 -0.35
CA ASN A 186 -7.99 2.93 -0.53
C ASN A 186 -9.00 3.22 0.60
N PRO A 187 -10.30 3.04 0.35
CA PRO A 187 -11.28 2.90 1.43
C PRO A 187 -11.01 1.62 2.23
N ASN A 188 -11.33 1.61 3.52
CA ASN A 188 -11.31 0.39 4.33
C ASN A 188 -12.69 0.12 4.93
N PRO A 189 -13.49 -0.79 4.33
CA PRO A 189 -14.84 -1.07 4.81
C PRO A 189 -14.89 -2.11 5.96
N TYR A 190 -13.76 -2.73 6.34
CA TYR A 190 -13.76 -3.91 7.23
C TYR A 190 -13.34 -3.63 8.66
N GLY A 191 -12.97 -2.40 9.01
CA GLY A 191 -12.77 -2.05 10.41
C GLY A 191 -12.09 -0.69 10.62
N PRO A 192 -12.14 -0.18 11.86
CA PRO A 192 -11.63 1.14 12.20
C PRO A 192 -10.11 1.19 12.31
N PHE A 193 -9.39 0.06 12.14
CA PHE A 193 -7.96 -0.02 12.44
C PHE A 193 -7.11 0.91 11.57
N VAL A 194 -7.54 1.22 10.33
CA VAL A 194 -6.87 2.20 9.47
C VAL A 194 -6.97 3.59 10.07
N GLU A 195 -8.20 4.05 10.35
CA GLU A 195 -8.49 5.37 10.91
C GLU A 195 -7.87 5.53 12.31
N GLN A 196 -7.97 4.50 13.16
CA GLN A 196 -7.37 4.48 14.49
C GLN A 196 -5.85 4.58 14.42
N THR A 197 -5.20 3.84 13.50
CA THR A 197 -3.75 3.91 13.34
C THR A 197 -3.31 5.26 12.78
N TRP A 198 -4.08 5.86 11.86
CA TRP A 198 -3.84 7.22 11.36
C TRP A 198 -3.95 8.28 12.43
N ALA A 199 -5.05 8.27 13.19
CA ALA A 199 -5.23 9.19 14.31
C ALA A 199 -4.08 9.05 15.33
N MET A 200 -3.69 7.81 15.65
CA MET A 200 -2.57 7.52 16.54
C MET A 200 -1.25 8.09 16.02
N LEU A 201 -0.99 7.99 14.72
CA LEU A 201 0.23 8.54 14.09
C LEU A 201 0.15 10.03 13.76
N GLY A 202 -0.93 10.72 14.18
CA GLY A 202 -1.13 12.15 13.96
C GLY A 202 -1.45 12.53 12.52
N ILE A 203 -1.92 11.59 11.70
CA ILE A 203 -2.33 11.84 10.31
C ILE A 203 -3.79 12.27 10.31
N SER A 204 -4.05 13.49 9.84
CA SER A 204 -5.40 14.02 9.73
C SER A 204 -6.15 13.37 8.57
N GLU A 205 -7.39 12.92 8.79
CA GLU A 205 -8.26 12.45 7.70
C GLU A 205 -8.49 13.55 6.64
N SER A 206 -8.40 14.83 7.00
CA SER A 206 -8.49 15.93 6.02
C SER A 206 -7.32 15.95 5.01
N SER A 207 -6.22 15.25 5.29
CA SER A 207 -5.07 15.11 4.40
C SER A 207 -5.13 13.82 3.56
N VAL A 208 -6.16 12.99 3.76
CA VAL A 208 -6.31 11.70 3.09
C VAL A 208 -7.38 11.79 2.01
N ILE A 209 -7.00 11.44 0.78
CA ILE A 209 -7.89 11.37 -0.38
C ILE A 209 -8.22 9.90 -0.61
N ARG A 210 -9.49 9.52 -0.44
CA ARG A 210 -9.93 8.13 -0.61
C ARG A 210 -10.27 7.83 -2.07
N THR A 211 -9.75 6.72 -2.59
CA THR A 211 -10.13 6.22 -3.91
C THR A 211 -11.56 5.67 -3.91
N ASN A 212 -12.13 5.56 -5.11
CA ASN A 212 -13.45 5.00 -5.38
C ASN A 212 -13.53 4.60 -6.88
N PRO A 213 -14.60 3.96 -7.36
CA PRO A 213 -14.70 3.55 -8.77
C PRO A 213 -14.60 4.69 -9.80
N GLU A 214 -14.93 5.93 -9.41
CA GLU A 214 -14.85 7.13 -10.27
C GLU A 214 -13.56 7.94 -10.01
N ALA A 215 -12.65 7.43 -9.18
CA ALA A 215 -11.41 8.12 -8.84
C ALA A 215 -10.53 8.23 -10.08
N TYR A 216 -10.19 9.46 -10.44
CA TYR A 216 -9.19 9.73 -11.44
C TYR A 216 -8.51 11.06 -11.13
N PHE A 217 -7.29 10.96 -10.61
CA PHE A 217 -6.52 12.08 -10.10
C PHE A 217 -5.27 12.31 -10.95
N GLU A 218 -4.90 13.57 -11.16
CA GLU A 218 -3.57 13.97 -11.62
C GLU A 218 -2.98 14.92 -10.58
N ALA A 219 -1.72 14.73 -10.20
CA ALA A 219 -1.01 15.63 -9.29
C ALA A 219 0.15 16.32 -10.00
N ASN A 220 0.60 17.48 -9.51
CA ASN A 220 1.87 18.05 -9.97
C ASN A 220 3.00 17.03 -9.87
N GLN A 221 3.02 16.28 -8.77
CA GLN A 221 3.94 15.18 -8.56
C GLN A 221 3.30 14.12 -7.66
N LEU A 222 3.33 12.85 -8.09
CA LEU A 222 3.06 11.73 -7.20
C LEU A 222 4.35 11.33 -6.48
N LEU A 223 4.25 10.97 -5.21
CA LEU A 223 5.32 10.38 -4.41
C LEU A 223 4.90 8.96 -4.01
N VAL A 224 5.51 7.95 -4.63
CA VAL A 224 5.04 6.56 -4.56
C VAL A 224 6.16 5.64 -4.06
N PRO A 225 6.09 5.14 -2.82
CA PRO A 225 6.99 4.10 -2.35
C PRO A 225 6.69 2.78 -3.05
N SER A 226 7.73 2.00 -3.36
CA SER A 226 7.62 0.65 -3.89
C SER A 226 6.71 -0.21 -3.01
N LEU A 227 6.01 -1.17 -3.62
CA LEU A 227 5.29 -2.19 -2.87
C LEU A 227 6.27 -3.10 -2.11
N MET A 228 5.86 -3.58 -0.94
CA MET A 228 6.66 -4.53 -0.15
C MET A 228 6.32 -5.98 -0.47
N MET A 229 5.02 -6.27 -0.63
CA MET A 229 4.36 -7.55 -0.90
C MET A 229 5.32 -8.71 -1.22
N ASN A 230 5.88 -9.27 -0.15
CA ASN A 230 6.82 -10.37 -0.20
C ASN A 230 6.53 -11.30 0.98
N SER A 231 6.64 -12.61 0.78
CA SER A 231 6.59 -13.59 1.87
C SER A 231 7.74 -13.44 2.87
N HIS A 232 8.77 -12.65 2.53
CA HIS A 232 10.00 -12.44 3.30
C HIS A 232 10.22 -10.96 3.64
N TYR A 233 9.43 -10.43 4.57
CA TYR A 233 9.58 -9.04 4.99
C TYR A 233 10.96 -8.78 5.63
N PRO A 234 11.66 -7.69 5.27
CA PRO A 234 12.93 -7.35 5.88
C PRO A 234 12.76 -7.06 7.38
N PRO A 235 13.79 -7.29 8.23
CA PRO A 235 13.78 -6.95 9.65
C PRO A 235 13.37 -5.49 9.89
N TRP A 236 13.82 -4.61 8.99
CA TRP A 236 13.45 -3.20 8.95
C TRP A 236 11.94 -2.94 9.03
N THR A 237 11.11 -3.80 8.44
CA THR A 237 9.64 -3.67 8.47
C THR A 237 9.12 -3.75 9.91
N THR A 238 9.54 -4.79 10.63
CA THR A 238 9.10 -5.02 12.01
C THR A 238 9.66 -3.96 12.94
N ASP A 239 10.91 -3.55 12.76
CA ASP A 239 11.52 -2.49 13.55
C ASP A 239 10.85 -1.13 13.30
N THR A 240 10.45 -0.86 12.07
CA THR A 240 9.68 0.32 11.68
C THR A 240 8.32 0.32 12.36
N LEU A 241 7.59 -0.80 12.32
CA LEU A 241 6.32 -0.93 13.03
C LEU A 241 6.47 -0.73 14.53
N ARG A 242 7.52 -1.29 15.14
CA ARG A 242 7.80 -1.06 16.56
C ARG A 242 8.04 0.43 16.86
N LYS A 243 8.83 1.11 16.04
CA LYS A 243 9.09 2.55 16.18
C LYS A 243 7.82 3.39 16.00
N LEU A 244 6.93 3.00 15.10
CA LEU A 244 5.68 3.70 14.84
C LEU A 244 4.64 3.47 15.95
N LEU A 245 4.50 2.23 16.44
CA LEU A 245 3.34 1.84 17.25
C LEU A 245 3.65 1.74 18.75
N LEU A 246 4.85 1.29 19.15
CA LEU A 246 5.17 1.11 20.57
C LEU A 246 5.15 2.40 21.40
N PRO A 247 5.50 3.60 20.87
CA PRO A 247 5.38 4.84 21.65
C PRO A 247 3.95 5.16 22.09
N HIS A 248 2.94 4.61 21.42
CA HIS A 248 1.52 4.83 21.70
C HIS A 248 0.89 3.72 22.57
N ARG A 249 1.68 2.75 23.03
CA ARG A 249 1.16 1.68 23.89
C ARG A 249 0.81 2.23 25.28
N GLU A 250 -0.27 1.72 25.87
CA GLU A 250 -0.56 1.95 27.28
C GLU A 250 0.42 1.17 28.16
N SER A 251 1.41 1.85 28.72
CA SER A 251 2.45 1.24 29.57
C SER A 251 1.95 0.81 30.94
N THR A 252 0.75 1.23 31.34
CA THR A 252 0.12 0.94 32.64
C THR A 252 -0.69 -0.36 32.63
N LEU A 253 -0.96 -0.95 31.46
CA LEU A 253 -1.68 -2.22 31.37
C LEU A 253 -0.78 -3.36 31.82
N ALA A 254 -1.21 -4.09 32.85
CA ALA A 254 -0.62 -5.37 33.21
C ALA A 254 -0.98 -6.40 32.13
N THR A 255 -0.10 -6.61 31.17
CA THR A 255 -0.28 -7.62 30.12
C THR A 255 0.31 -8.97 30.55
N PRO A 256 -0.36 -10.10 30.29
CA PRO A 256 0.24 -11.40 30.51
C PRO A 256 1.47 -11.61 29.62
N GLU A 257 2.38 -12.51 30.01
CA GLU A 257 3.54 -12.88 29.17
C GLU A 257 3.10 -13.46 27.82
N ARG A 258 1.94 -14.14 27.79
CA ARG A 258 1.43 -14.85 26.61
C ARG A 258 -0.04 -14.55 26.41
N ILE A 259 -0.42 -14.32 25.16
CA ILE A 259 -1.80 -14.14 24.73
C ILE A 259 -2.12 -15.28 23.76
N TYR A 260 -3.19 -16.03 24.05
CA TYR A 260 -3.72 -17.02 23.14
C TYR A 260 -4.94 -16.45 22.42
N ILE A 261 -4.92 -16.48 21.08
CA ILE A 261 -6.05 -16.06 20.24
C ILE A 261 -6.72 -17.33 19.70
N SER A 262 -7.83 -17.73 20.32
CA SER A 262 -8.62 -18.88 19.88
C SER A 262 -9.12 -18.68 18.45
N ARG A 263 -9.12 -19.78 17.68
CA ARG A 263 -9.64 -19.81 16.32
C ARG A 263 -10.90 -20.67 16.21
N ASN A 264 -11.52 -21.08 17.31
CA ASN A 264 -12.73 -21.91 17.31
C ASN A 264 -13.89 -21.33 16.46
N LYS A 265 -14.01 -19.99 16.43
CA LYS A 265 -15.00 -19.24 15.63
C LYS A 265 -14.52 -18.84 14.23
N ALA A 266 -13.28 -19.17 13.84
CA ALA A 266 -12.78 -18.85 12.51
C ALA A 266 -13.35 -19.81 11.46
N THR A 267 -13.57 -19.35 10.24
CA THR A 267 -14.06 -20.18 9.13
C THR A 267 -13.01 -21.20 8.64
N THR A 268 -11.72 -20.89 8.77
CA THR A 268 -10.61 -21.73 8.30
C THR A 268 -9.48 -21.81 9.34
N ARG A 269 -8.59 -22.80 9.18
CA ARG A 269 -7.41 -23.03 10.05
C ARG A 269 -7.81 -23.12 11.54
N ARG A 270 -8.85 -23.91 11.83
CA ARG A 270 -9.30 -24.19 13.21
C ARG A 270 -8.45 -25.31 13.81
N LEU A 271 -8.24 -25.25 15.13
CA LEU A 271 -7.70 -26.39 15.87
C LEU A 271 -8.86 -27.33 16.19
N VAL A 272 -8.76 -28.59 15.74
CA VAL A 272 -9.82 -29.60 15.96
C VAL A 272 -9.87 -30.12 17.40
N ASN A 273 -8.75 -30.03 18.12
CA ASN A 273 -8.59 -30.46 19.51
C ASN A 273 -8.13 -29.30 20.41
N GLU A 274 -8.69 -28.10 20.19
CA GLU A 274 -8.25 -26.87 20.87
C GLU A 274 -8.24 -27.01 22.41
N GLU A 275 -9.26 -27.63 23.00
CA GLU A 275 -9.38 -27.85 24.45
C GLU A 275 -8.26 -28.73 25.06
N GLU A 276 -7.60 -29.56 24.26
CA GLU A 276 -6.47 -30.38 24.71
C GLU A 276 -5.15 -29.60 24.71
N VAL A 277 -5.05 -28.55 23.87
CA VAL A 277 -3.81 -27.82 23.61
C VAL A 277 -3.64 -26.58 24.49
N ILE A 278 -4.73 -25.91 24.88
CA ILE A 278 -4.68 -24.67 25.69
C ILE A 278 -4.67 -24.94 27.22
N ARG A 279 -4.18 -26.10 27.65
CA ARG A 279 -4.13 -26.46 29.08
C ARG A 279 -3.05 -25.71 29.86
#